data_AF-A0A3D5DIX3-F1
#
_entry.id   AF-A0A3D5DIX3-F1
#
_cell.length_a   1.000
_cell.length_b   1.000
_cell.length_c   1.000
_cell.angle_alpha   90.00
_cell.angle_beta   90.00
_cell.angle_gamma   90.00
#
_symmetry.space_group_name_H-M   'P 1'
#
loop_
_entity.id
_entity.type
_entity.pdbx_description
1 polymer ?
#
loop_
_entity_poly.entity_id
_entity_poly.type
_entity_poly.pdbx_seq_one_letter_code
_entity_poly.pdbx_strand_id
1 'polypeptide(L)' 'MVAERPLRPVFVVPGATRSGAMLDLARAVVRRAERHAVRAQAGGRPVGDEVLRYLNRLSDLLFVLARHAAGDAGEPASHD' A
#
# COMPACT_ATOMS: atom_id res chain seq x y z
N MET A 1 -10.43 11.64 0.06
CA MET A 1 -8.99 11.24 0.04
C MET A 1 -8.36 11.19 -1.35
N VAL A 2 -8.65 10.21 -2.22
CA VAL A 2 -8.02 10.15 -3.57
C VAL A 2 -8.49 11.30 -4.48
N ALA A 3 -9.77 11.64 -4.41
CA ALA A 3 -10.33 12.79 -5.15
C ALA A 3 -9.77 14.15 -4.68
N GLU A 4 -9.36 14.26 -3.42
CA GLU A 4 -8.74 15.48 -2.87
C GLU A 4 -7.28 15.63 -3.29
N ARG A 5 -6.57 14.51 -3.53
CA ARG A 5 -5.15 14.49 -3.90
C ARG A 5 -4.90 13.46 -5.01
N PRO A 6 -5.04 13.86 -6.30
CA PRO A 6 -4.92 12.94 -7.42
C PRO A 6 -3.53 12.28 -7.47
N LEU A 7 -3.50 11.05 -7.99
CA LEU A 7 -2.26 10.30 -8.18
C LEU A 7 -1.44 10.92 -9.29
N ARG A 8 -0.15 11.14 -9.05
CA ARG A 8 0.79 11.56 -10.11
C ARG A 8 1.26 10.31 -10.87
N PRO A 9 1.55 10.42 -12.18
CA PRO A 9 2.03 9.31 -13.00
C PRO A 9 3.52 9.00 -12.76
N VAL A 10 3.98 9.11 -11.52
CA VAL A 10 5.37 8.88 -11.09
C VAL A 10 5.36 8.00 -9.84
N PHE A 11 6.45 7.28 -9.59
CA PHE A 11 6.56 6.52 -8.36
C PHE A 11 6.70 7.45 -7.17
N VAL A 12 5.99 7.11 -6.09
CA VAL A 12 6.07 7.79 -4.81
C VAL A 12 7.21 7.19 -4.00
N VAL A 13 8.12 8.03 -3.52
CA VAL A 13 9.15 7.61 -2.56
C VAL A 13 8.51 7.49 -1.17
N PRO A 14 8.59 6.31 -0.52
CA PRO A 14 7.96 6.10 0.78
C PRO A 14 8.63 6.91 1.89
N GLY A 15 7.85 7.27 2.91
CA GLY A 15 8.38 7.86 4.14
C GLY A 15 8.55 9.37 4.17
N ALA A 16 7.73 10.13 3.42
CA ALA A 16 7.71 11.60 3.45
C ALA A 16 7.48 12.19 4.86
N THR A 17 6.69 11.52 5.70
CA THR A 17 6.47 11.87 7.12
C THR A 17 6.59 10.61 7.98
N ARG A 18 6.79 10.77 9.30
CA ARG A 18 6.84 9.62 10.22
C ARG A 18 5.58 8.76 10.15
N SER A 19 4.41 9.39 10.15
CA SER A 19 3.11 8.69 10.03
C SER A 19 2.97 8.01 8.66
N GLY A 20 3.35 8.70 7.58
CA GLY A 20 3.38 8.12 6.23
C GLY A 20 4.32 6.90 6.13
N ALA A 21 5.51 7.00 6.72
CA ALA A 21 6.49 5.91 6.76
C ALA A 21 5.96 4.66 7.48
N MET A 22 5.24 4.84 8.59
CA MET A 22 4.61 3.72 9.31
C MET A 22 3.52 3.05 8.47
N LEU A 23 2.74 3.84 7.71
CA LEU A 23 1.72 3.33 6.80
C LEU A 23 2.35 2.60 5.60
N ASP A 24 3.45 3.11 5.05
CA ASP A 24 4.23 2.44 4.01
C ASP A 24 4.84 1.13 4.49
N LEU A 25 5.34 1.09 5.73
CA LEU A 25 5.83 -0.14 6.35
C LEU A 25 4.70 -1.17 6.51
N ALA A 26 3.55 -0.74 7.04
CA ALA A 26 2.38 -1.60 7.14
C ALA A 26 1.95 -2.16 5.77
N ARG A 27 1.97 -1.31 4.73
CA ARG A 27 1.70 -1.71 3.34
C ARG A 27 2.68 -2.77 2.87
N ALA A 28 3.97 -2.62 3.13
CA ALA A 28 4.99 -3.61 2.77
C ALA A 28 4.74 -4.97 3.46
N VAL A 29 4.33 -4.95 4.73
CA VAL A 29 3.95 -6.16 5.48
C VAL A 29 2.71 -6.83 4.88
N VAL A 30 1.66 -6.07 4.58
CA VAL A 30 0.43 -6.58 3.95
C VAL A 30 0.72 -7.20 2.57
N ARG A 31 1.51 -6.54 1.73
CA ARG A 31 1.92 -7.10 0.42
C ARG A 31 2.77 -8.36 0.56
N ARG A 32 3.56 -8.47 1.63
CA ARG A 32 4.29 -9.72 1.95
C ARG A 32 3.31 -10.82 2.35
N ALA A 33 2.33 -10.53 3.20
CA ALA A 33 1.28 -11.46 3.57
C ALA A 33 0.46 -11.93 2.35
N GLU A 34 0.11 -11.03 1.43
CA GLU A 34 -0.55 -11.35 0.15
C GLU A 34 0.25 -12.38 -0.65
N ARG A 35 1.56 -12.18 -0.84
CA ARG A 35 2.43 -13.16 -1.53
C ARG A 35 2.48 -14.51 -0.83
N HIS A 36 2.48 -14.54 0.50
CA HIS A 36 2.43 -15.80 1.25
C HIS A 36 1.07 -16.49 1.10
N ALA A 37 -0.03 -15.74 1.11
CA ALA A 37 -1.36 -16.26 0.91
C ALA A 37 -1.54 -16.87 -0.49
N VAL A 38 -1.04 -16.20 -1.54
CA VAL A 38 -1.02 -16.74 -2.91
C VAL A 38 -0.22 -18.03 -2.99
N ARG A 39 0.99 -18.07 -2.40
CA ARG A 39 1.80 -19.30 -2.36
C ARG A 39 1.12 -20.44 -1.62
N ALA A 40 0.46 -20.13 -0.51
CA ALA A 40 -0.28 -21.12 0.27
C ALA A 40 -1.47 -21.67 -0.53
N GLN A 41 -2.25 -20.80 -1.19
CA GLN A 41 -3.36 -21.20 -2.04
C GLN A 41 -2.89 -22.09 -3.19
N ALA A 42 -1.81 -21.70 -3.88
CA ALA A 42 -1.20 -22.50 -4.95
C ALA A 42 -0.68 -23.86 -4.46
N GLY A 43 -0.28 -23.95 -3.18
CA GLY A 43 0.12 -25.19 -2.51
C GLY A 43 -1.05 -26.02 -1.96
N GLY A 44 -2.30 -25.72 -2.32
CA GLY A 44 -3.49 -26.47 -1.89
C GLY A 44 -3.97 -26.17 -0.47
N ARG A 45 -3.44 -25.13 0.19
CA ARG A 45 -3.95 -24.68 1.49
C ARG A 45 -5.31 -23.98 1.31
N PRO A 46 -6.23 -24.11 2.28
CA PRO A 46 -7.53 -23.45 2.22
C PRO A 46 -7.38 -21.94 2.46
N VAL A 47 -7.07 -21.19 1.40
CA VAL A 47 -7.07 -19.74 1.36
C VAL A 47 -8.18 -19.31 0.40
N GLY A 48 -9.20 -18.63 0.92
CA GLY A 48 -10.31 -18.15 0.11
C GLY A 48 -9.94 -16.92 -0.71
N ASP A 49 -10.54 -16.76 -1.89
CA ASP A 49 -10.28 -15.63 -2.79
C ASP A 49 -10.63 -14.27 -2.16
N GLU A 50 -11.56 -14.24 -1.21
CA GLU A 50 -11.89 -13.05 -0.42
C GLU A 50 -10.69 -12.55 0.40
N VAL A 51 -9.86 -13.46 0.92
CA VAL A 51 -8.65 -13.09 1.67
C VAL A 51 -7.66 -12.39 0.75
N LEU A 52 -7.46 -12.92 -0.46
CA LEU A 52 -6.57 -12.30 -1.45
C LEU A 52 -7.09 -10.93 -1.90
N ARG A 53 -8.39 -10.83 -2.21
CA ARG A 53 -9.03 -9.55 -2.56
C ARG A 53 -8.92 -8.54 -1.42
N TYR A 54 -9.13 -8.96 -0.18
CA TYR A 54 -9.00 -8.11 0.99
C TYR A 54 -7.58 -7.59 1.18
N LEU A 55 -6.56 -8.46 1.15
CA LEU A 55 -5.15 -8.06 1.30
C LEU A 55 -4.74 -7.06 0.20
N ASN A 56 -5.21 -7.29 -1.02
CA ASN A 56 -4.99 -6.40 -2.14
C ASN A 56 -5.58 -4.99 -1.90
N ARG A 57 -6.88 -4.92 -1.55
CA ARG A 57 -7.57 -3.65 -1.26
C ARG A 57 -7.01 -2.95 -0.01
N LEU A 58 -6.63 -3.70 1.02
CA LEU A 58 -5.98 -3.14 2.21
C LEU A 58 -4.64 -2.50 1.85
N SER A 59 -3.87 -3.10 0.94
CA SER A 59 -2.60 -2.50 0.51
C SER A 59 -2.79 -1.18 -0.25
N ASP A 60 -3.88 -1.06 -1.03
CA ASP A 60 -4.26 0.18 -1.71
C ASP A 60 -4.71 1.25 -0.70
N LEU A 61 -5.54 0.87 0.29
CA LEU A 61 -5.97 1.78 1.35
C LEU A 61 -4.78 2.34 2.13
N LEU A 62 -3.84 1.50 2.54
CA LEU A 62 -2.64 1.93 3.27
C LEU A 62 -1.78 2.89 2.44
N PHE A 63 -1.69 2.68 1.12
CA PHE A 63 -1.04 3.63 0.22
C PHE A 63 -1.74 4.99 0.21
N VAL A 64 -3.07 5.03 0.08
CA VAL A 64 -3.85 6.28 0.09
C VAL A 64 -3.74 6.99 1.44
N LEU A 65 -3.74 6.25 2.55
CA LEU A 65 -3.55 6.80 3.89
C LEU A 65 -2.14 7.39 4.06
N ALA A 66 -1.10 6.72 3.58
CA ALA A 66 0.28 7.21 3.64
C ALA A 66 0.43 8.56 2.92
N ARG A 67 -0.18 8.67 1.74
CA ARG A 67 -0.26 9.92 0.96
C ARG A 67 -0.99 11.02 1.73
N HIS A 68 -2.15 10.72 2.29
CA HIS A 68 -2.89 11.71 3.07
C HIS A 68 -2.09 12.19 4.29
N ALA A 69 -1.42 11.27 4.99
CA ALA A 69 -0.55 11.60 6.12
C ALA A 69 0.71 12.40 5.73
N ALA A 70 1.08 12.45 4.45
CA ALA A 70 2.15 13.32 3.98
C ALA A 70 1.75 14.81 3.97
N GLY A 71 0.45 15.13 3.85
CA GLY A 71 -0.04 16.51 3.83
C GLY A 71 0.70 17.42 2.83
N ASP A 72 0.91 18.67 3.22
CA ASP A 72 1.59 19.69 2.41
C ASP A 72 3.12 19.52 2.33
N ALA A 73 3.71 18.61 3.11
CA ALA A 73 5.14 18.31 3.04
C ALA A 73 5.56 17.80 1.65
N GLY A 74 4.58 17.45 0.81
CA GLY A 74 4.80 16.92 -0.52
C GLY A 74 5.26 15.47 -0.46
N GLU A 75 4.95 14.72 -1.50
CA GLU A 75 5.58 13.41 -1.69
C GLU A 75 6.77 13.60 -2.60
N PRO A 76 7.96 13.10 -2.24
CA PRO A 76 9.06 13.05 -3.17
C PRO A 76 8.64 12.12 -4.32
N ALA A 77 8.60 12.67 -5.54
CA ALA A 77 8.53 11.85 -6.72
C ALA A 77 9.90 11.18 -6.92
N SER A 78 9.93 9.98 -7.48
CA SER A 78 11.21 9.33 -7.80
C SER A 78 11.98 10.03 -8.91
N HIS A 79 11.32 10.91 -9.66
CA HIS A 79 11.86 11.75 -10.73
C HIS A 79 10.90 12.93 -10.99
N ASP A 80 11.44 14.00 -11.55
CA ASP A 80 10.69 15.18 -11.99
C ASP A 80 9.92 14.94 -13.31
#